data_AF-A0A535KK86-F1
#
_entry.id   AF-A0A535KK86-F1
#
_cell.length_a   1.000
_cell.length_b   1.000
_cell.length_c   1.000
_cell.angle_alpha   90.00
_cell.angle_beta   90.00
_cell.angle_gamma   90.00
#
_symmetry.space_group_name_H-M   'P 1'
#
loop_
_entity.id
_entity.type
_entity.pdbx_description
1 polymer ?
#
loop_
_entity_poly.entity_id
_entity_poly.type
_entity_poly.pdbx_seq_one_letter_code
_entity_poly.pdbx_strand_id
1 'polypeptide(L)'
;MRLPYKGAISMAGLYGWFNKNLRGRKGQQGFTLIELLVVVTILGILAAIVTLSLVGLTTHANVEACNSEYKTVQAAMDSYMANNNLSTLPAAQVKYTNDMTGGGGLTGGNVALYNAAPSDTSPNYTRNGTTQFYYEWDKFGKITNPSGGAGGNGIASDSSGTVISGCAPK
;
A
#
# COMPACT_ATOMS: atom_id res chain seq x y z
N MET A 1 25.94 47.32 33.47
CA MET A 1 26.38 46.09 34.18
C MET A 1 26.55 44.99 33.14
N ARG A 2 27.79 44.53 32.88
CA ARG A 2 28.10 43.50 31.88
C ARG A 2 29.04 42.49 32.56
N LEU A 3 28.59 41.25 32.75
CA LEU A 3 29.40 40.16 33.30
C LEU A 3 30.16 39.43 32.17
N PRO A 4 31.40 38.97 32.39
CA PRO A 4 32.12 38.15 31.42
C PRO A 4 31.79 36.67 31.60
N TYR A 5 31.53 35.96 30.49
CA TYR A 5 31.63 34.50 30.47
C TYR A 5 33.08 34.13 30.13
N LYS A 6 33.71 33.29 30.96
CA LYS A 6 34.95 32.57 30.64
C LYS A 6 34.77 31.11 31.03
N GLY A 7 34.63 30.26 30.02
CA GLY A 7 34.64 28.81 30.15
C GLY A 7 35.16 28.19 28.87
N ALA A 8 36.48 28.19 28.70
CA ALA A 8 37.13 27.53 27.57
C ALA A 8 37.39 26.06 27.93
N ILE A 9 36.67 25.14 27.30
CA ILE A 9 37.00 23.71 27.31
C ILE A 9 38.25 23.55 26.43
N SER A 10 39.37 23.19 27.06
CA SER A 10 40.64 22.98 26.39
C SER A 10 40.55 21.83 25.38
N MET A 11 40.82 22.16 24.10
CA MET A 11 40.83 21.21 22.97
C MET A 11 41.77 20.01 23.20
N ALA A 12 42.81 20.17 24.02
CA ALA A 12 43.79 19.12 24.34
C ALA A 12 43.22 17.97 25.20
N GLY A 13 42.19 18.23 26.02
CA GLY A 13 41.56 17.20 26.85
C GLY A 13 40.77 16.17 26.03
N LEU A 14 40.24 16.60 24.87
CA LEU A 14 39.47 15.75 23.98
C LEU A 14 40.38 14.78 23.19
N TYR A 15 41.53 15.26 22.72
CA TYR A 15 42.48 14.41 21.97
C TYR A 15 43.14 13.32 22.84
N GLY A 16 43.29 13.55 24.15
CA GLY A 16 43.85 12.55 25.07
C GLY A 16 42.92 11.37 25.39
N TRP A 17 41.60 11.58 25.37
CA TRP A 17 40.62 10.53 25.65
C TRP A 17 40.49 9.53 24.51
N PHE A 18 40.51 9.99 23.25
CA PHE A 18 40.42 9.13 22.08
C PHE A 18 41.64 8.19 21.94
N ASN A 19 42.84 8.64 22.30
CA ASN A 19 44.07 7.87 22.10
C ASN A 19 44.25 6.72 23.12
N LYS A 20 43.47 6.69 24.20
CA LYS A 20 43.61 5.67 25.25
C LYS A 20 42.86 4.37 24.94
N ASN A 21 41.94 4.37 23.97
CA ASN A 21 41.12 3.21 23.59
C ASN A 21 41.69 2.37 22.43
N LEU A 22 42.85 2.74 21.85
CA LEU A 22 43.46 1.97 20.74
C LEU A 22 44.51 0.95 21.19
N ARG A 23 44.84 0.88 22.49
CA ARG A 23 45.83 -0.05 23.03
C ARG A 23 45.16 -1.13 23.87
N GLY A 24 44.65 -2.17 23.21
CA GLY A 24 44.28 -3.39 23.92
C GLY A 24 43.40 -4.38 23.16
N ARG A 25 43.93 -5.06 22.14
CA ARG A 25 43.44 -6.40 21.74
C ARG A 25 44.60 -7.28 21.28
N LYS A 26 45.31 -7.89 22.23
CA LYS A 26 46.13 -9.09 21.97
C LYS A 26 45.14 -10.25 21.76
N GLY A 27 45.16 -10.87 20.58
CA GLY A 27 44.35 -12.06 20.27
C GLY A 27 43.42 -11.97 19.06
N GLN A 28 43.71 -11.13 18.06
CA GLN A 28 43.01 -11.21 16.78
C GLN A 28 43.60 -12.36 15.96
N GLN A 29 43.05 -13.57 16.13
CA GLN A 29 43.19 -14.64 15.16
C GLN A 29 42.58 -14.13 13.85
N GLY A 30 43.43 -13.94 12.84
CA GLY A 30 43.02 -13.42 11.55
C GLY A 30 42.06 -14.39 10.87
N PHE A 31 40.88 -13.88 10.51
CA PHE A 31 39.97 -14.54 9.58
C PHE A 31 40.76 -14.91 8.32
N THR A 32 40.70 -16.17 7.92
CA THR A 32 41.37 -16.59 6.70
C THR A 32 40.65 -15.96 5.50
N LEU A 33 41.40 -15.56 4.45
CA LEU A 33 40.77 -15.01 3.24
C LEU A 33 39.79 -16.00 2.59
N ILE A 34 40.06 -17.30 2.75
CA ILE A 34 39.19 -18.38 2.24
C ILE A 34 37.87 -18.48 3.00
N GLU A 35 37.85 -18.19 4.30
CA GLU A 35 36.64 -18.12 5.12
C GLU A 35 35.68 -17.06 4.59
N LEU A 36 36.21 -15.87 4.29
CA LEU A 36 35.38 -14.81 3.73
C LEU A 36 35.00 -15.08 2.28
N LEU A 37 35.88 -15.70 1.49
CA LEU A 37 35.61 -16.04 0.09
C LEU A 37 34.43 -17.01 -0.03
N VAL A 38 34.40 -18.10 0.74
CA VAL A 38 33.30 -19.08 0.63
C VAL A 38 31.96 -18.51 1.13
N VAL A 39 32.00 -17.57 2.07
CA VAL A 39 30.77 -16.94 2.59
C VAL A 39 30.15 -16.03 1.55
N VAL A 40 30.94 -15.15 0.92
CA VAL A 40 30.40 -14.22 -0.08
C VAL A 40 29.95 -14.94 -1.36
N THR A 41 30.56 -16.08 -1.71
CA THR A 41 30.09 -16.88 -2.86
C THR A 41 28.74 -17.52 -2.57
N ILE A 42 28.54 -18.11 -1.39
CA ILE A 42 27.23 -18.66 -0.99
C ILE A 42 26.18 -17.55 -0.90
N LEU A 43 26.51 -16.40 -0.30
CA LEU A 43 25.60 -15.24 -0.25
C LEU A 43 25.26 -14.73 -1.65
N GLY A 44 26.20 -14.74 -2.59
CA GLY A 44 25.96 -14.38 -3.99
C GLY A 44 24.97 -15.30 -4.68
N ILE A 45 25.09 -16.62 -4.49
CA ILE A 45 24.16 -17.61 -5.05
C ILE A 45 22.76 -17.45 -4.43
N LEU A 46 22.67 -17.32 -3.11
CA LEU A 46 21.39 -17.13 -2.42
C LEU A 46 20.68 -15.85 -2.86
N ALA A 47 21.42 -14.74 -2.97
CA ALA A 47 20.86 -13.47 -3.43
C ALA A 47 20.29 -13.56 -4.85
N ALA A 48 20.98 -14.26 -5.77
CA ALA A 48 20.53 -14.43 -7.15
C ALA A 48 19.23 -15.24 -7.28
N ILE A 49 19.03 -16.27 -6.45
CA ILE A 49 17.79 -17.08 -6.47
C ILE A 49 16.62 -16.27 -5.91
N VAL A 50 16.85 -15.55 -4.81
CA VAL A 50 15.81 -14.76 -4.13
C VAL A 50 15.28 -13.66 -5.05
N THR A 51 16.15 -12.95 -5.78
CA THR A 51 15.71 -11.86 -6.68
C THR A 51 14.76 -12.35 -7.77
N LEU A 52 15.04 -13.49 -8.40
CA LEU A 52 14.16 -14.07 -9.42
C LEU A 52 12.80 -14.52 -8.84
N SER A 53 12.79 -15.04 -7.60
CA SER A 53 11.55 -15.45 -6.93
C SER A 53 10.61 -14.28 -6.58
N LEU A 54 11.16 -13.09 -6.32
CA LEU A 54 10.40 -11.91 -5.90
C LEU A 54 9.60 -11.25 -7.04
N VAL A 55 10.05 -11.37 -8.30
CA VAL A 55 9.46 -10.65 -9.44
C VAL A 55 8.01 -11.04 -9.73
N GLY A 56 7.59 -12.26 -9.39
CA GLY A 56 6.20 -12.72 -9.56
C GLY A 56 5.33 -12.66 -8.30
N LEU A 57 5.93 -12.63 -7.10
CA LEU A 57 5.16 -12.68 -5.86
C LEU A 57 4.33 -11.40 -5.63
N THR A 58 4.84 -10.25 -6.04
CA THR A 58 4.17 -8.96 -5.86
C THR A 58 2.92 -8.84 -6.73
N THR A 59 2.96 -9.35 -7.97
CA THR A 59 1.80 -9.34 -8.88
C THR A 59 0.71 -10.28 -8.36
N HIS A 60 1.06 -11.48 -7.91
CA HIS A 60 0.12 -12.41 -7.29
C HIS A 60 -0.50 -11.85 -6.02
N ALA A 61 0.31 -11.23 -5.14
CA ALA A 61 -0.19 -10.60 -3.92
C ALA A 61 -1.20 -9.47 -4.22
N ASN A 62 -0.95 -8.66 -5.26
CA ASN A 62 -1.86 -7.58 -5.67
C ASN A 62 -3.19 -8.12 -6.22
N VAL A 63 -3.16 -9.20 -7.01
CA VAL A 63 -4.38 -9.84 -7.53
C VAL A 63 -5.22 -10.40 -6.39
N GLU A 64 -4.60 -11.10 -5.44
CA GLU A 64 -5.31 -11.64 -4.27
C GLU A 64 -5.87 -10.53 -3.37
N ALA A 65 -5.11 -9.46 -3.15
CA ALA A 65 -5.58 -8.29 -2.39
C ALA A 65 -6.82 -7.67 -3.04
N CYS A 66 -6.84 -7.55 -4.36
CA CYS A 66 -7.99 -7.05 -5.09
C CYS A 66 -9.20 -7.98 -5.03
N ASN A 67 -9.00 -9.29 -5.18
CA ASN A 67 -10.09 -10.26 -5.06
C ASN A 67 -10.72 -10.23 -3.66
N SER A 68 -9.90 -10.02 -2.63
CA SER A 68 -10.36 -9.85 -1.25
C SER A 68 -11.13 -8.54 -1.05
N GLU A 69 -10.61 -7.43 -1.57
CA GLU A 69 -11.28 -6.12 -1.46
C GLU A 69 -12.59 -6.11 -2.26
N TYR A 70 -12.61 -6.69 -3.47
CA TYR A 70 -13.81 -6.86 -4.29
C TYR A 70 -14.95 -7.53 -3.52
N LYS A 71 -14.67 -8.68 -2.87
CA LYS A 71 -15.67 -9.41 -2.06
C LYS A 71 -16.18 -8.55 -0.90
N THR A 72 -15.29 -7.77 -0.29
CA THR A 72 -15.64 -6.87 0.81
C THR A 72 -16.56 -5.75 0.35
N VAL A 73 -16.27 -5.13 -0.81
CA VAL A 73 -17.09 -4.06 -1.39
C VAL A 73 -18.43 -4.61 -1.88
N GLN A 74 -18.47 -5.78 -2.53
CA GLN A 74 -19.71 -6.42 -2.95
C GLN A 74 -20.62 -6.71 -1.75
N ALA A 75 -20.07 -7.30 -0.68
CA ALA A 75 -20.83 -7.58 0.54
C ALA A 75 -21.35 -6.28 1.19
N ALA A 76 -20.58 -5.19 1.15
CA ALA A 76 -21.00 -3.89 1.64
C ALA A 76 -22.16 -3.32 0.81
N MET A 77 -22.11 -3.43 -0.52
CA MET A 77 -23.20 -3.02 -1.42
C MET A 77 -24.47 -3.84 -1.18
N ASP A 78 -24.35 -5.16 -1.06
CA ASP A 78 -25.48 -6.03 -0.78
C ASP A 78 -26.13 -5.67 0.57
N SER A 79 -25.31 -5.39 1.58
CA SER A 79 -25.77 -4.95 2.91
C SER A 79 -26.45 -3.58 2.86
N TYR A 80 -25.92 -2.64 2.09
CA TYR A 80 -26.53 -1.33 1.86
C TYR A 80 -27.92 -1.47 1.21
N MET A 81 -28.02 -2.28 0.16
CA MET A 81 -29.28 -2.51 -0.54
C MET A 81 -30.30 -3.23 0.35
N ALA A 82 -29.85 -4.22 1.14
CA ALA A 82 -30.70 -4.91 2.11
C ALA A 82 -31.21 -3.97 3.21
N ASN A 83 -30.35 -3.15 3.80
CA ASN A 83 -30.74 -2.20 4.85
C ASN A 83 -31.74 -1.15 4.36
N ASN A 84 -31.56 -0.67 3.13
CA ASN A 84 -32.44 0.32 2.51
C ASN A 84 -33.66 -0.29 1.79
N ASN A 85 -33.85 -1.61 1.85
CA ASN A 85 -34.91 -2.34 1.14
C ASN A 85 -34.95 -2.05 -0.38
N LEU A 86 -33.78 -1.97 -1.01
CA LEU A 86 -33.63 -1.68 -2.43
C LEU A 86 -33.39 -2.96 -3.22
N SER A 87 -34.22 -3.19 -4.25
CA SER A 87 -33.98 -4.24 -5.25
C SER A 87 -33.11 -3.76 -6.40
N THR A 88 -33.02 -2.44 -6.60
CA THR A 88 -32.22 -1.76 -7.62
C THR A 88 -31.74 -0.42 -7.10
N LEU A 89 -30.55 -0.02 -7.52
CA LEU A 89 -30.01 1.32 -7.28
C LEU A 89 -30.66 2.33 -8.24
N PRO A 90 -30.82 3.61 -7.81
CA PRO A 90 -31.42 4.65 -8.64
C PRO A 90 -30.70 4.89 -9.96
N ALA A 91 -29.39 4.66 -10.00
CA ALA A 91 -28.59 4.65 -11.21
C ALA A 91 -27.37 3.74 -11.03
N ALA A 92 -26.88 3.21 -12.15
CA ALA A 92 -25.57 2.57 -12.21
C ALA A 92 -24.47 3.63 -12.07
N GLN A 93 -23.30 3.19 -11.63
CA GLN A 93 -22.11 4.02 -11.62
C GLN A 93 -21.64 4.27 -13.04
N VAL A 94 -21.48 5.53 -13.42
CA VAL A 94 -21.09 5.92 -14.79
C VAL A 94 -19.56 5.95 -14.96
N LYS A 95 -18.81 6.03 -13.85
CA LYS A 95 -17.35 6.04 -13.85
C LYS A 95 -16.77 5.37 -12.62
N TYR A 96 -15.65 4.69 -12.79
CA TYR A 96 -14.92 4.07 -11.70
C TYR A 96 -14.63 5.05 -10.55
N THR A 97 -14.91 4.62 -9.33
CA THR A 97 -14.64 5.37 -8.09
C THR A 97 -13.91 4.50 -7.09
N ASN A 98 -12.99 5.09 -6.35
CA ASN A 98 -12.41 4.50 -5.14
C ASN A 98 -12.93 5.20 -3.87
N ASP A 99 -13.84 6.16 -4.03
CA ASP A 99 -14.46 6.91 -2.94
C ASP A 99 -15.83 6.29 -2.61
N MET A 100 -15.92 5.77 -1.39
CA MET A 100 -17.08 5.12 -0.81
C MET A 100 -17.92 6.07 0.05
N THR A 101 -17.57 7.36 0.12
CA THR A 101 -18.30 8.37 0.91
C THR A 101 -19.61 8.82 0.27
N GLY A 102 -19.87 8.40 -0.98
CA GLY A 102 -20.96 8.93 -1.81
C GLY A 102 -20.75 10.39 -2.25
N GLY A 103 -19.62 11.03 -1.88
CA GLY A 103 -19.28 12.42 -2.21
C GLY A 103 -18.50 12.61 -3.50
N GLY A 104 -18.01 11.53 -4.12
CA GLY A 104 -17.30 11.56 -5.40
C GLY A 104 -18.23 11.95 -6.55
N GLY A 105 -18.33 13.25 -6.83
CA GLY A 105 -19.17 13.88 -7.86
C GLY A 105 -18.92 13.40 -9.29
N LEU A 106 -19.31 12.16 -9.58
CA LEU A 106 -19.44 11.62 -10.92
C LEU A 106 -20.92 11.31 -11.10
N THR A 107 -21.54 12.02 -12.03
CA THR A 107 -22.97 11.97 -12.34
C THR A 107 -23.46 10.52 -12.46
N GLY A 108 -24.21 10.03 -11.47
CA GLY A 108 -24.74 8.66 -11.39
C GLY A 108 -24.67 8.07 -9.98
N GLY A 109 -25.83 7.72 -9.42
CA GLY A 109 -26.01 6.80 -8.29
C GLY A 109 -25.04 6.93 -7.11
N ASN A 110 -25.18 7.99 -6.29
CA ASN A 110 -24.39 8.14 -5.05
C ASN A 110 -24.73 7.02 -4.05
N VAL A 111 -23.95 5.95 -4.01
CA VAL A 111 -24.01 4.95 -2.94
C VAL A 111 -22.92 5.24 -1.93
N ALA A 112 -23.32 5.73 -0.76
CA ALA A 112 -22.41 5.96 0.36
C ALA A 112 -22.30 4.67 1.19
N LEU A 113 -21.21 3.92 0.99
CA LEU A 113 -20.89 2.75 1.82
C LEU A 113 -20.12 3.13 3.09
N TYR A 114 -19.53 4.32 3.10
CA TYR A 114 -18.85 4.89 4.24
C TYR A 114 -19.41 6.28 4.55
N ASN A 115 -19.59 6.55 5.83
CA ASN A 115 -19.98 7.83 6.38
C ASN A 115 -18.97 8.20 7.48
N ALA A 116 -18.41 9.41 7.40
CA ALA A 116 -17.46 9.91 8.38
C ALA A 116 -18.10 10.16 9.76
N ALA A 117 -19.43 10.33 9.80
CA ALA A 117 -20.21 10.48 11.02
C ALA A 117 -21.40 9.48 11.00
N PRO A 118 -21.13 8.18 11.20
CA PRO A 118 -22.17 7.15 11.13
C PRO A 118 -23.22 7.33 12.22
N SER A 119 -24.45 6.91 11.92
CA SER A 119 -25.59 6.88 12.86
C SER A 119 -26.41 5.62 12.64
N ASP A 120 -27.36 5.33 13.53
CA ASP A 120 -28.25 4.17 13.41
C ASP A 120 -29.06 4.18 12.10
N THR A 121 -29.37 5.36 11.57
CA THR A 121 -30.10 5.55 10.30
C THR A 121 -29.18 5.69 9.09
N SER A 122 -27.86 5.77 9.29
CA SER A 122 -26.88 5.87 8.21
C SER A 122 -25.57 5.21 8.66
N PRO A 123 -25.56 3.87 8.77
CA PRO A 123 -24.41 3.11 9.25
C PRO A 123 -23.32 3.00 8.17
N ASN A 124 -22.15 2.54 8.59
CA ASN A 124 -21.06 2.21 7.69
C ASN A 124 -21.18 0.75 7.24
N TYR A 125 -21.06 0.53 5.93
CA TYR A 125 -21.01 -0.79 5.29
C TYR A 125 -19.57 -1.19 4.93
N THR A 126 -18.67 -0.21 4.81
CA THR A 126 -17.22 -0.43 4.69
C THR A 126 -16.47 0.18 5.88
N ARG A 127 -15.24 -0.29 6.13
CA ARG A 127 -14.39 0.25 7.21
C ARG A 127 -13.74 1.58 6.88
N ASN A 128 -13.47 1.84 5.60
CA ASN A 128 -12.74 3.01 5.13
C ASN A 128 -13.55 3.74 4.06
N GLY A 129 -13.37 5.06 4.00
CA GLY A 129 -13.97 5.92 2.98
C GLY A 129 -13.33 5.78 1.60
N THR A 130 -12.10 5.28 1.52
CA THR A 130 -11.43 5.04 0.24
C THR A 130 -10.93 3.60 0.12
N THR A 131 -11.07 3.04 -1.07
CA THR A 131 -10.57 1.72 -1.46
C THR A 131 -9.19 1.82 -2.12
N GLN A 132 -8.43 0.71 -2.14
CA GLN A 132 -7.16 0.65 -2.84
C GLN A 132 -7.34 0.58 -4.36
N PHE A 133 -8.43 -0.04 -4.80
CA PHE A 133 -8.81 -0.15 -6.20
C PHE A 133 -10.05 0.69 -6.51
N TYR A 134 -10.25 0.98 -7.78
CA TYR A 134 -11.47 1.62 -8.25
C TYR A 134 -12.53 0.56 -8.55
N TYR A 135 -13.79 0.93 -8.45
CA TYR A 135 -14.93 0.05 -8.70
C TYR A 135 -16.03 0.81 -9.43
N GLU A 136 -16.82 0.09 -10.20
CA GLU A 136 -18.12 0.55 -10.69
C GLU A 136 -19.18 -0.48 -10.28
N TRP A 137 -20.44 -0.08 -10.36
CA TRP A 137 -21.57 -0.96 -10.09
C TRP A 137 -22.69 -0.76 -11.08
N ASP A 138 -23.39 -1.86 -11.39
CA ASP A 138 -24.61 -1.78 -12.17
C ASP A 138 -25.81 -1.35 -11.32
N LYS A 139 -26.96 -1.21 -11.98
CA LYS A 139 -28.24 -0.85 -11.33
C LYS A 139 -28.74 -1.92 -10.33
N PHE A 140 -28.14 -3.10 -10.31
CA PHE A 140 -28.47 -4.18 -9.38
C PHE A 140 -27.47 -4.26 -8.22
N GLY A 141 -26.50 -3.33 -8.13
CA GLY A 141 -25.48 -3.33 -7.09
C GLY A 141 -24.39 -4.37 -7.30
N LYS A 142 -24.32 -4.99 -8.48
CA LYS A 142 -23.20 -5.87 -8.81
C LYS A 142 -21.98 -5.01 -9.08
N ILE A 143 -20.94 -5.20 -8.28
CA ILE A 143 -19.64 -4.58 -8.50
C ILE A 143 -18.98 -5.23 -9.71
N THR A 144 -18.50 -4.41 -10.63
CA THR A 144 -17.57 -4.81 -11.68
C THR A 144 -16.21 -4.20 -11.40
N ASN A 145 -15.18 -5.03 -11.54
CA ASN A 145 -13.81 -4.54 -11.48
C ASN A 145 -13.57 -3.65 -12.70
N PRO A 146 -12.75 -2.59 -12.58
CA PRO A 146 -12.24 -1.89 -13.74
C PRO A 146 -11.43 -2.85 -14.59
N SER A 147 -12.02 -3.31 -15.68
CA SER A 147 -11.26 -3.48 -16.90
C SER A 147 -10.84 -2.07 -17.32
N GLY A 148 -9.58 -1.70 -17.02
CA GLY A 148 -9.09 -0.33 -17.00
C GLY A 148 -9.68 0.61 -18.06
N GLY A 149 -10.20 1.77 -17.62
CA GLY A 149 -10.68 2.79 -18.55
C GLY A 149 -11.20 4.09 -17.93
N ALA A 150 -10.45 5.17 -18.14
CA ALA A 150 -10.85 6.59 -18.08
C ALA A 150 -11.17 7.23 -16.71
N GLY A 151 -10.11 7.62 -15.98
CA GLY A 151 -10.22 8.60 -14.89
C GLY A 151 -8.99 8.78 -13.98
N GLY A 152 -8.08 7.81 -13.95
CA GLY A 152 -6.80 7.87 -13.25
C GLY A 152 -5.81 6.92 -13.92
N ASN A 153 -4.52 6.98 -13.56
CA ASN A 153 -3.42 6.17 -14.12
C ASN A 153 -3.71 4.66 -14.10
N GLY A 154 -4.49 4.17 -15.05
CA GLY A 154 -4.76 2.76 -15.32
C GLY A 154 -4.09 2.39 -16.64
N ILE A 155 -3.46 1.21 -16.66
CA ILE A 155 -2.92 0.61 -17.88
C ILE A 155 -4.04 0.60 -18.93
N ALA A 156 -3.78 1.21 -20.08
CA ALA A 156 -4.72 1.31 -21.17
C ALA A 156 -5.17 -0.10 -21.62
N SER A 157 -6.48 -0.30 -21.78
CA SER A 157 -6.99 -1.34 -22.66
C SER A 157 -6.56 -1.03 -24.09
N ASP A 158 -5.95 -1.98 -24.80
CA ASP A 158 -5.72 -1.81 -26.23
C ASP A 158 -7.06 -1.92 -26.98
N SER A 159 -7.07 -1.42 -28.22
CA SER A 159 -8.24 -1.42 -29.12
C SER A 159 -8.67 -2.82 -29.58
N SER A 160 -8.14 -3.90 -28.98
CA SER A 160 -8.46 -5.29 -29.27
C SER A 160 -9.38 -5.92 -28.22
N GLY A 161 -9.85 -5.15 -27.23
CA GLY A 161 -10.83 -5.60 -26.22
C GLY A 161 -10.33 -6.76 -25.34
N THR A 162 -9.02 -6.99 -25.30
CA THR A 162 -8.44 -8.01 -24.41
C THR A 162 -8.08 -7.34 -23.10
N VAL A 163 -8.75 -7.76 -22.02
CA VAL A 163 -8.46 -7.29 -20.66
C VAL A 163 -7.00 -7.59 -20.32
N ILE A 164 -6.19 -6.56 -20.14
CA ILE A 164 -4.88 -6.73 -19.53
C ILE A 164 -5.15 -7.05 -18.06
N SER A 165 -5.04 -8.34 -17.75
CA SER A 165 -5.05 -8.92 -16.40
C SER A 165 -4.40 -7.98 -15.39
N GLY A 166 -5.15 -7.60 -14.36
CA GLY A 166 -4.55 -7.21 -13.08
C GLY A 166 -5.19 -5.99 -12.45
N CYS A 167 -5.66 -6.20 -11.23
CA CYS A 167 -5.90 -5.11 -10.30
C CYS A 167 -4.57 -4.41 -10.00
N ALA A 168 -4.34 -3.28 -10.65
CA ALA A 168 -3.19 -2.43 -10.35
C ALA A 168 -3.54 -1.55 -9.14
N PRO A 169 -2.76 -1.60 -8.04
CA PRO A 169 -2.93 -0.68 -6.93
C PRO A 169 -2.59 0.75 -7.37
N LYS A 170 -3.20 1.73 -6.71
CA LYS A 170 -2.97 3.17 -6.87
C LYS A 170 -1.51 3.61 -6.74
#